data_AF-A0A954GRH0-F1
#
_entry.id   AF-A0A954GRH0-F1
#
_cell.length_a   1.000
_cell.length_b   1.000
_cell.length_c   1.000
_cell.angle_alpha   90.00
_cell.angle_beta   90.00
_cell.angle_gamma   90.00
#
_symmetry.space_group_name_H-M   'P 1'
#
loop_
_entity.id
_entity.type
_entity.pdbx_description
1 polymer ?
#
loop_
_entity_poly.entity_id
_entity_poly.type
_entity_poly.pdbx_seq_one_letter_code
_entity_poly.pdbx_strand_id
1 'polypeptide(L)'
;MNREAIIIDSFQSALGDGNNQTVEYTTGERIPLGPVSKVYISEEHYIVYSDQDGFFWYNTDKALGKPSREFNDIWNQVQSVRSLPRHNAEAVMPAVDSSLATAVGCAFEGDFDSSRKAIEQARSVFLEECERQAKSLNMLVTSIAALSTSTIGMVFFFNLVDSGTSSAIALAKILSASIAGGSIGVLLSVLGPNPSNVRFDPFATRSATIIDGVLRVVYGMVTALVVTLATEIGLVTSTVLTNDKTTLAILIVAIAGGFLERWAVDIIRKVRPAEPVAPPTASPVAPPVEPPAK
;
A
#
# COMPACT_ATOMS: atom_id res chain seq x y z
N MET A 1 35.03 -2.08 9.00
CA MET A 1 35.65 -1.76 10.30
C MET A 1 35.25 -2.86 11.28
N ASN A 2 36.20 -3.70 11.71
CA ASN A 2 35.96 -4.65 12.80
C ASN A 2 35.91 -3.86 14.11
N ARG A 3 34.72 -3.66 14.68
CA ARG A 3 34.57 -3.17 16.05
C ARG A 3 34.70 -4.37 16.99
N GLU A 4 35.74 -4.37 17.82
CA GLU A 4 35.88 -5.37 18.89
C GLU A 4 34.75 -5.22 19.90
N ALA A 5 34.22 -6.34 20.39
CA ALA A 5 33.12 -6.37 21.35
C ALA A 5 33.62 -6.05 22.77
N ILE A 6 33.26 -4.88 23.29
CA ILE A 6 33.63 -4.36 24.61
C ILE A 6 32.82 -5.08 25.72
N ILE A 7 33.48 -5.46 26.85
CA ILE A 7 32.85 -6.11 28.04
C ILE A 7 32.10 -5.04 28.84
N ILE A 8 30.89 -5.31 29.34
CA ILE A 8 30.05 -4.34 30.11
C ILE A 8 29.44 -5.07 31.34
N ASP A 9 28.78 -4.36 32.26
CA ASP A 9 28.04 -4.91 33.44
C ASP A 9 26.68 -4.21 33.78
N SER A 10 26.37 -2.98 33.29
CA SER A 10 24.97 -2.42 33.23
C SER A 10 24.81 -0.95 32.75
N PHE A 11 23.62 -0.54 32.25
CA PHE A 11 23.28 0.82 31.74
C PHE A 11 22.48 1.71 32.73
N GLN A 12 22.85 2.98 32.96
CA GLN A 12 22.12 3.88 33.89
C GLN A 12 21.20 4.93 33.24
N SER A 13 21.62 5.58 32.15
CA SER A 13 20.77 6.52 31.37
C SER A 13 21.49 7.02 30.13
N ALA A 14 20.74 7.39 29.09
CA ALA A 14 21.29 8.10 27.92
C ALA A 14 21.48 9.59 28.26
N LEU A 15 22.71 10.09 28.12
CA LEU A 15 23.11 11.47 28.44
C LEU A 15 23.77 12.10 27.21
N GLY A 16 23.31 13.28 26.77
CA GLY A 16 23.95 14.03 25.69
C GLY A 16 23.06 15.02 24.96
N ASP A 17 23.66 15.81 24.06
CA ASP A 17 22.93 16.55 23.02
C ASP A 17 22.60 15.63 21.83
N GLY A 18 21.66 16.02 20.97
CA GLY A 18 21.21 15.20 19.84
C GLY A 18 22.29 14.76 18.84
N ASN A 19 23.51 15.29 18.93
CA ASN A 19 24.64 14.93 18.07
C ASN A 19 25.68 14.07 18.79
N ASN A 20 25.70 14.04 20.13
CA ASN A 20 26.70 13.30 20.89
C ASN A 20 26.06 12.62 22.10
N GLN A 21 25.22 11.62 21.83
CA GLN A 21 24.64 10.79 22.88
C GLN A 21 25.66 9.76 23.34
N THR A 22 25.99 9.85 24.62
CA THR A 22 26.75 8.84 25.35
C THR A 22 25.80 8.08 26.26
N VAL A 23 26.01 6.78 26.40
CA VAL A 23 25.38 6.07 27.52
C VAL A 23 26.42 5.91 28.61
N GLU A 24 26.04 6.35 29.80
CA GLU A 24 26.85 6.19 31.00
C GLU A 24 26.47 4.87 31.67
N TYR A 25 27.47 4.01 31.84
CA TYR A 25 27.34 2.72 32.50
C TYR A 25 27.40 2.88 34.01
N THR A 26 26.91 1.88 34.74
CA THR A 26 27.00 1.81 36.21
C THR A 26 28.47 1.82 36.70
N THR A 27 29.40 1.44 35.84
CA THR A 27 30.86 1.50 36.07
C THR A 27 31.46 2.90 35.86
N GLY A 28 30.68 3.88 35.40
CA GLY A 28 31.13 5.23 35.06
C GLY A 28 31.82 5.36 33.70
N GLU A 29 31.95 4.27 32.94
CA GLU A 29 32.44 4.33 31.57
C GLU A 29 31.38 4.99 30.67
N ARG A 30 31.82 5.71 29.63
CA ARG A 30 30.92 6.34 28.64
C ARG A 30 31.26 5.80 27.26
N ILE A 31 30.35 5.04 26.66
CA ILE A 31 30.50 4.59 25.27
C ILE A 31 29.72 5.54 24.36
N PRO A 32 30.36 6.08 23.31
CA PRO A 32 29.65 6.86 22.31
C PRO A 32 28.76 5.91 21.49
N LEU A 33 27.44 6.12 21.54
CA LEU A 33 26.50 5.40 20.67
C LEU A 33 26.53 5.92 19.23
N GLY A 34 27.16 7.08 19.03
CA GLY A 34 27.10 7.84 17.78
C GLY A 34 25.82 8.69 17.72
N PRO A 35 25.38 9.07 16.51
CA PRO A 35 24.20 9.90 16.31
C PRO A 35 22.93 9.09 16.59
N VAL A 36 22.41 9.18 17.82
CA VAL A 36 21.17 8.52 18.23
C VAL A 36 20.00 9.48 18.04
N SER A 37 18.98 9.03 17.32
CA SER A 37 17.73 9.77 17.16
C SER A 37 16.79 9.52 18.34
N LYS A 38 16.61 8.25 18.74
CA LYS A 38 15.65 7.86 19.77
C LYS A 38 16.08 6.58 20.48
N VAL A 39 15.98 6.57 21.80
CA VAL A 39 16.11 5.37 22.64
C VAL A 39 14.71 4.83 22.92
N TYR A 40 14.50 3.54 22.68
CA TYR A 40 13.20 2.90 22.89
C TYR A 40 13.16 2.11 24.20
N ILE A 41 14.24 1.38 24.50
CA ILE A 41 14.37 0.55 25.69
C ILE A 41 15.78 0.76 26.25
N SER A 42 15.87 0.92 27.56
CA SER A 42 17.11 1.04 28.32
C SER A 42 16.98 0.20 29.58
N GLU A 43 17.36 -1.06 29.48
CA GLU A 43 17.38 -2.00 30.61
C GLU A 43 18.80 -2.17 31.15
N GLU A 44 18.94 -2.88 32.27
CA GLU A 44 20.21 -3.12 32.93
C GLU A 44 21.26 -3.69 31.97
N HIS A 45 20.90 -4.69 31.15
CA HIS A 45 21.86 -5.42 30.31
C HIS A 45 21.77 -5.14 28.80
N TYR A 46 20.85 -4.30 28.35
CA TYR A 46 20.76 -3.96 26.92
C TYR A 46 20.06 -2.62 26.69
N ILE A 47 20.40 -2.01 25.56
CA ILE A 47 19.75 -0.80 25.06
C ILE A 47 19.33 -1.01 23.60
N VAL A 48 18.12 -0.56 23.26
CA VAL A 48 17.59 -0.57 21.88
C VAL A 48 17.31 0.87 21.46
N TYR A 49 17.90 1.28 20.34
CA TYR A 49 17.83 2.65 19.87
C TYR A 49 17.77 2.72 18.35
N SER A 50 17.38 3.88 17.81
CA SER A 50 17.49 4.19 16.39
C SER A 50 18.48 5.32 16.12
N ASP A 51 19.20 5.21 15.02
CA ASP A 51 20.07 6.29 14.51
C ASP A 51 19.26 7.39 13.78
N GLN A 52 19.97 8.39 13.25
CA GLN A 52 19.37 9.50 12.49
C GLN A 52 18.70 9.07 11.17
N ASP A 53 19.19 8.00 10.54
CA ASP A 53 18.57 7.41 9.35
C ASP A 53 17.36 6.51 9.71
N GLY A 54 17.14 6.33 11.02
CA GLY A 54 16.10 5.49 11.56
C GLY A 54 16.36 4.02 11.32
N PHE A 55 17.61 3.55 11.30
CA PHE A 55 17.95 2.13 11.45
C PHE A 55 17.91 1.74 12.93
N PHE A 56 17.51 0.50 13.20
CA PHE A 56 17.49 -0.05 14.55
C PHE A 56 18.83 -0.65 14.89
N TRP A 57 19.33 -0.29 16.07
CA TRP A 57 20.54 -0.81 16.66
C TRP A 57 20.24 -1.28 18.08
N TYR A 58 21.02 -2.24 18.53
CA TYR A 58 21.04 -2.63 19.93
C TYR A 58 22.48 -2.70 20.39
N ASN A 59 22.67 -2.52 21.70
CA ASN A 59 23.93 -2.82 22.35
C ASN A 59 23.62 -3.68 23.58
N THR A 60 24.42 -4.72 23.80
CA THR A 60 24.24 -5.67 24.90
C THR A 60 25.46 -5.64 25.79
N ASP A 61 25.17 -5.87 27.06
CA ASP A 61 26.14 -6.22 28.05
C ASP A 61 26.70 -7.64 27.81
N LYS A 62 27.94 -7.90 28.23
CA LYS A 62 28.52 -9.24 28.23
C LYS A 62 27.91 -10.18 29.25
N ALA A 63 27.26 -9.68 30.29
CA ALA A 63 26.44 -10.51 31.17
C ALA A 63 25.39 -11.32 30.37
N LEU A 64 24.86 -10.74 29.29
CA LEU A 64 23.86 -11.38 28.43
C LEU A 64 24.44 -12.46 27.49
N GLY A 65 25.77 -12.54 27.36
CA GLY A 65 26.45 -13.48 26.47
C GLY A 65 26.28 -13.15 24.99
N LYS A 66 26.61 -14.12 24.12
CA LYS A 66 26.41 -13.97 22.68
C LYS A 66 24.92 -14.20 22.34
N PRO A 67 24.29 -13.38 21.49
CA PRO A 67 22.91 -13.58 21.09
C PRO A 67 22.68 -14.99 20.55
N SER A 68 21.57 -15.62 20.97
CA SER A 68 21.19 -16.95 20.52
C SER A 68 20.85 -16.94 19.01
N ARG A 69 20.80 -18.14 18.40
CA ARG A 69 20.34 -18.27 17.01
C ARG A 69 18.91 -17.76 16.85
N GLU A 70 18.05 -18.05 17.81
CA GLU A 70 16.64 -17.62 17.80
C GLU A 70 16.53 -16.09 17.87
N PHE A 71 17.36 -15.44 18.70
CA PHE A 71 17.44 -13.99 18.73
C PHE A 71 17.83 -13.42 17.36
N ASN A 72 18.83 -14.00 16.69
CA ASN A 72 19.24 -13.52 15.36
C ASN A 72 18.12 -13.69 14.32
N ASP A 73 17.31 -14.75 14.41
CA ASP A 73 16.14 -14.94 13.54
C ASP A 73 15.06 -13.89 13.79
N ILE A 74 14.83 -13.51 15.05
CA ILE A 74 13.94 -12.41 15.42
C ILE A 74 14.49 -11.07 14.91
N TRP A 75 15.78 -10.82 15.11
CA TRP A 75 16.44 -9.59 14.67
C TRP A 75 16.33 -9.42 13.15
N ASN A 76 16.55 -10.49 12.39
CA ASN A 76 16.36 -10.48 10.94
C ASN A 76 14.91 -10.16 10.54
N GLN A 77 13.92 -10.68 11.28
CA GLN A 77 12.51 -10.34 11.04
C GLN A 77 12.22 -8.87 11.33
N VAL A 78 12.73 -8.32 12.44
CA VAL A 78 12.61 -6.89 12.78
C VAL A 78 13.19 -6.03 11.67
N GLN A 79 14.40 -6.34 11.21
CA GLN A 79 15.05 -5.63 10.10
C GLN A 79 14.27 -5.77 8.80
N SER A 80 13.66 -6.94 8.53
CA SER A 80 12.83 -7.14 7.34
C SER A 80 11.59 -6.23 7.33
N VAL A 81 10.87 -6.10 8.45
CA VAL A 81 9.71 -5.20 8.56
C VAL A 81 10.16 -3.75 8.43
N ARG A 82 11.30 -3.40 9.04
CA ARG A 82 11.83 -2.04 9.02
C ARG A 82 12.36 -1.60 7.64
N SER A 83 12.78 -2.55 6.82
CA SER A 83 13.25 -2.32 5.44
C SER A 83 12.12 -2.03 4.45
N LEU A 84 10.86 -2.19 4.87
CA LEU A 84 9.71 -1.92 4.01
C LEU A 84 9.60 -0.41 3.68
N PRO A 85 9.16 -0.05 2.46
CA PRO A 85 8.98 1.35 2.05
C PRO A 85 8.04 2.14 2.98
N ARG A 86 8.51 3.27 3.52
CA ARG A 86 7.81 4.03 4.56
C ARG A 86 6.87 5.13 4.06
N HIS A 87 6.87 5.44 2.77
CA HIS A 87 6.24 6.65 2.20
C HIS A 87 4.73 6.77 2.42
N ASN A 88 4.05 5.66 2.73
CA ASN A 88 2.61 5.62 2.99
C ASN A 88 2.24 5.49 4.48
N ALA A 89 3.20 5.29 5.38
CA ALA A 89 2.95 4.97 6.80
C ALA A 89 3.77 5.82 7.79
N GLU A 90 4.29 6.97 7.37
CA GLU A 90 5.13 7.84 8.22
C GLU A 90 4.47 8.19 9.56
N ALA A 91 3.14 8.40 9.58
CA ALA A 91 2.40 8.76 10.79
C ALA A 91 2.35 7.63 11.83
N VAL A 92 2.38 6.36 11.42
CA VAL A 92 2.34 5.20 12.32
C VAL A 92 3.71 4.63 12.65
N MET A 93 4.77 5.08 11.96
CA MET A 93 6.15 4.62 12.19
C MET A 93 6.58 4.69 13.66
N PRO A 94 6.28 5.75 14.46
CA PRO A 94 6.67 5.77 15.86
C PRO A 94 6.08 4.62 16.69
N ALA A 95 4.84 4.20 16.39
CA ALA A 95 4.17 3.10 17.08
C ALA A 95 4.69 1.72 16.60
N VAL A 96 4.93 1.59 15.30
CA VAL A 96 5.58 0.40 14.70
C VAL A 96 6.97 0.22 15.31
N ASP A 97 7.78 1.28 15.36
CA ASP A 97 9.13 1.29 15.92
C ASP A 97 9.11 0.89 17.40
N SER A 98 8.19 1.45 18.18
CA SER A 98 8.02 1.07 19.59
C SER A 98 7.70 -0.41 19.73
N SER A 99 6.80 -0.94 18.90
CA SER A 99 6.39 -2.36 18.93
C SER A 99 7.54 -3.29 18.54
N LEU A 100 8.32 -2.91 17.53
CA LEU A 100 9.53 -3.64 17.13
C LEU A 100 10.60 -3.61 18.22
N ALA A 101 10.77 -2.48 18.92
CA ALA A 101 11.69 -2.40 20.04
C ALA A 101 11.25 -3.32 21.19
N THR A 102 9.96 -3.31 21.55
CA THR A 102 9.39 -4.26 22.53
C THR A 102 9.65 -5.70 22.12
N ALA A 103 9.50 -6.04 20.83
CA ALA A 103 9.79 -7.38 20.35
C ALA A 103 11.27 -7.77 20.57
N VAL A 104 12.20 -6.85 20.35
CA VAL A 104 13.64 -7.08 20.62
C VAL A 104 13.89 -7.26 22.12
N GLY A 105 13.24 -6.46 22.97
CA GLY A 105 13.29 -6.62 24.44
C GLY A 105 12.82 -8.01 24.89
N CYS A 106 11.63 -8.44 24.47
CA CYS A 106 11.13 -9.79 24.79
C CYS A 106 12.07 -10.90 24.32
N ALA A 107 12.73 -10.71 23.17
CA ALA A 107 13.70 -11.69 22.67
C ALA A 107 14.99 -11.74 23.51
N PHE A 108 15.41 -10.63 24.11
CA PHE A 108 16.52 -10.63 25.10
C PHE A 108 16.13 -11.32 26.41
N GLU A 109 14.85 -11.21 26.81
CA GLU A 109 14.30 -11.92 27.98
C GLU A 109 14.04 -13.41 27.72
N GLY A 110 14.23 -13.88 26.48
CA GLY A 110 13.99 -15.27 26.08
C GLY A 110 12.53 -15.61 25.75
N ASP A 111 11.62 -14.62 25.77
CA ASP A 111 10.24 -14.78 25.33
C ASP A 111 10.11 -14.54 23.81
N PHE A 112 10.53 -15.54 23.04
CA PHE A 112 10.48 -15.48 21.59
C PHE A 112 9.06 -15.52 21.02
N ASP A 113 8.11 -16.11 21.73
CA ASP A 113 6.72 -16.20 21.26
C ASP A 113 6.02 -14.84 21.34
N SER A 114 6.20 -14.10 22.44
CA SER A 114 5.71 -12.73 22.55
C SER A 114 6.41 -11.80 21.56
N SER A 115 7.71 -11.99 21.35
CA SER A 115 8.47 -11.25 20.33
C SER A 115 7.89 -11.42 18.93
N ARG A 116 7.60 -12.66 18.50
CA ARG A 116 6.98 -12.92 17.18
C ARG A 116 5.61 -12.28 17.04
N LYS A 117 4.78 -12.33 18.09
CA LYS A 117 3.46 -11.68 18.11
C LYS A 117 3.58 -10.16 17.98
N ALA A 118 4.53 -9.54 18.68
CA ALA A 118 4.78 -8.11 18.61
C ALA A 118 5.26 -7.68 17.20
N ILE A 119 6.12 -8.48 16.55
CA ILE A 119 6.55 -8.24 15.16
C ILE A 119 5.37 -8.34 14.20
N GLU A 120 4.54 -9.37 14.32
CA GLU A 120 3.39 -9.57 13.45
C GLU A 120 2.36 -8.44 13.62
N GLN A 121 2.12 -8.00 14.85
CA GLN A 121 1.25 -6.86 15.13
C GLN A 121 1.82 -5.56 14.56
N ALA A 122 3.13 -5.31 14.71
CA ALA A 122 3.79 -4.15 14.12
C ALA A 122 3.67 -4.16 12.59
N ARG A 123 3.85 -5.33 11.99
CA ARG A 123 3.72 -5.55 10.54
C ARG A 123 2.29 -5.34 10.06
N SER A 124 1.29 -5.87 10.77
CA SER A 124 -0.11 -5.74 10.37
C SER A 124 -0.56 -4.29 10.41
N VAL A 125 -0.23 -3.56 11.48
CA VAL A 125 -0.54 -2.12 11.62
C VAL A 125 0.12 -1.31 10.50
N PHE A 126 1.38 -1.60 10.20
CA PHE A 126 2.11 -0.93 9.13
C PHE A 126 1.48 -1.17 7.75
N LEU A 127 1.15 -2.44 7.42
CA LEU A 127 0.55 -2.81 6.14
C LEU A 127 -0.87 -2.25 5.99
N GLU A 128 -1.67 -2.29 7.06
CA GLU A 128 -3.02 -1.73 7.07
C GLU A 128 -3.00 -0.22 6.80
N GLU A 129 -2.07 0.51 7.43
CA GLU A 129 -1.93 1.95 7.20
C GLU A 129 -1.48 2.26 5.77
N CYS A 130 -0.48 1.52 5.26
CA CYS A 130 -0.04 1.65 3.87
C CYS A 130 -1.18 1.42 2.88
N GLU A 131 -1.99 0.37 3.09
CA GLU A 131 -3.16 0.07 2.26
C GLU A 131 -4.23 1.17 2.37
N ARG A 132 -4.50 1.65 3.59
CA ARG A 132 -5.46 2.73 3.84
C ARG A 132 -5.07 4.01 3.12
N GLN A 133 -3.79 4.37 3.14
CA GLN A 133 -3.27 5.57 2.48
C GLN A 133 -3.27 5.43 0.95
N ALA A 134 -2.87 4.27 0.41
CA ALA A 134 -2.94 4.01 -1.03
C ALA A 134 -4.40 4.07 -1.53
N LYS A 135 -5.33 3.48 -0.76
CA LYS A 135 -6.77 3.49 -1.06
C LYS A 135 -7.35 4.90 -1.01
N SER A 136 -7.03 5.69 0.02
CA SER A 136 -7.56 7.06 0.16
C SER A 136 -7.09 7.96 -0.98
N LEU A 137 -5.81 7.87 -1.36
CA LEU A 137 -5.24 8.59 -2.49
C LEU A 137 -5.91 8.18 -3.80
N ASN A 138 -6.08 6.87 -4.04
CA ASN A 138 -6.74 6.39 -5.25
C ASN A 138 -8.20 6.87 -5.35
N MET A 139 -8.95 6.82 -4.24
CA MET A 139 -10.33 7.32 -4.19
C MET A 139 -10.40 8.81 -4.50
N LEU A 140 -9.47 9.60 -3.94
CA LEU A 140 -9.38 11.04 -4.19
C LEU A 140 -9.07 11.33 -5.66
N VAL A 141 -8.04 10.70 -6.23
CA VAL A 141 -7.64 10.91 -7.63
C VAL A 141 -8.76 10.50 -8.58
N THR A 142 -9.35 9.33 -8.37
CA THR A 142 -10.47 8.83 -9.21
C THR A 142 -11.65 9.79 -9.14
N SER A 143 -11.98 10.31 -7.95
CA SER A 143 -13.10 11.25 -7.78
C SER A 143 -12.86 12.57 -8.48
N ILE A 144 -11.65 13.14 -8.36
CA ILE A 144 -11.29 14.40 -9.04
C ILE A 144 -11.28 14.22 -10.56
N ALA A 145 -10.67 13.13 -11.05
CA ALA A 145 -10.64 12.79 -12.47
C ALA A 145 -12.06 12.58 -13.02
N ALA A 146 -12.92 11.85 -12.30
CA ALA A 146 -14.31 11.61 -12.71
C ALA A 146 -15.15 12.90 -12.70
N LEU A 147 -15.02 13.76 -11.68
CA LEU A 147 -15.77 15.02 -11.61
C LEU A 147 -15.36 15.99 -12.72
N SER A 148 -14.06 16.14 -12.97
CA SER A 148 -13.54 17.02 -14.03
C SER A 148 -13.99 16.57 -15.42
N THR A 149 -13.78 15.29 -15.75
CA THR A 149 -14.21 14.70 -17.03
C THR A 149 -15.72 14.68 -17.19
N SER A 150 -16.48 14.39 -16.12
CA SER A 150 -17.94 14.49 -16.11
C SER A 150 -18.42 15.91 -16.42
N THR A 151 -17.81 16.93 -15.81
CA THR A 151 -18.20 18.33 -16.02
C THR A 151 -17.95 18.75 -17.46
N ILE A 152 -16.76 18.43 -18.00
CA ILE A 152 -16.41 18.69 -19.40
C ILE A 152 -17.40 17.98 -20.33
N GLY A 153 -17.60 16.68 -20.14
CA GLY A 153 -18.54 15.88 -20.95
C GLY A 153 -19.96 16.43 -20.92
N MET A 154 -20.46 16.86 -19.75
CA MET A 154 -21.80 17.39 -19.57
C MET A 154 -21.98 18.75 -20.28
N VAL A 155 -20.98 19.63 -20.23
CA VAL A 155 -20.98 20.90 -20.97
C VAL A 155 -21.03 20.63 -22.47
N PHE A 156 -20.18 19.73 -22.99
CA PHE A 156 -20.23 19.36 -24.42
C PHE A 156 -21.56 18.72 -24.80
N PHE A 157 -22.09 17.85 -23.95
CA PHE A 157 -23.36 17.16 -24.20
C PHE A 157 -24.52 18.15 -24.35
N PHE A 158 -24.70 19.07 -23.39
CA PHE A 158 -25.79 20.06 -23.44
C PHE A 158 -25.68 21.01 -24.64
N ASN A 159 -24.48 21.45 -25.01
CA ASN A 159 -24.29 22.27 -26.22
C ASN A 159 -24.67 21.51 -27.51
N LEU A 160 -24.52 20.18 -27.51
CA LEU A 160 -24.89 19.35 -28.65
C LEU A 160 -26.36 18.92 -28.63
N VAL A 161 -27.08 18.98 -27.50
CA VAL A 161 -28.49 18.58 -27.44
C VAL A 161 -29.33 19.35 -28.47
N ASP A 162 -29.18 20.66 -28.52
CA ASP A 162 -29.93 21.54 -29.44
C ASP A 162 -29.33 21.60 -30.85
N SER A 163 -28.12 21.07 -31.03
CA SER A 163 -27.47 21.00 -32.34
C SER A 163 -28.16 19.93 -33.22
N GLY A 164 -28.30 20.23 -34.52
CA GLY A 164 -29.10 19.45 -35.49
C GLY A 164 -28.76 17.95 -35.63
N THR A 165 -29.49 17.25 -36.51
CA THR A 165 -29.48 15.78 -36.61
C THR A 165 -28.43 15.20 -37.57
N SER A 166 -27.35 15.93 -37.87
CA SER A 166 -26.30 15.36 -38.73
C SER A 166 -25.63 14.15 -38.07
N SER A 167 -25.20 13.17 -38.86
CA SER A 167 -24.56 11.95 -38.35
C SER A 167 -23.31 12.23 -37.50
N ALA A 168 -22.55 13.27 -37.87
CA ALA A 168 -21.39 13.73 -37.09
C ALA A 168 -21.81 14.29 -35.72
N ILE A 169 -22.89 15.07 -35.66
CA ILE A 169 -23.41 15.60 -34.40
C ILE A 169 -23.97 14.45 -33.53
N ALA A 170 -24.63 13.46 -34.12
CA ALA A 170 -25.12 12.29 -33.40
C ALA A 170 -23.98 11.51 -32.73
N LEU A 171 -22.88 11.24 -33.45
CA LEU A 171 -21.71 10.59 -32.88
C LEU A 171 -21.07 11.44 -31.76
N ALA A 172 -20.97 12.75 -31.95
CA ALA A 172 -20.46 13.66 -30.93
C ALA A 172 -21.35 13.69 -29.68
N LYS A 173 -22.68 13.60 -29.83
CA LYS A 173 -23.63 13.45 -28.71
C LYS A 173 -23.39 12.13 -27.95
N ILE A 174 -23.21 11.02 -28.65
CA ILE A 174 -22.91 9.71 -28.03
C ILE A 174 -21.58 9.74 -27.27
N LEU A 175 -20.53 10.31 -27.88
CA LEU A 175 -19.21 10.41 -27.26
C LEU A 175 -19.25 11.29 -26.00
N SER A 176 -19.87 12.47 -26.10
CA SER A 176 -20.01 13.38 -24.95
C SER A 176 -20.87 12.78 -23.83
N ALA A 177 -21.97 12.09 -24.17
CA ALA A 177 -22.77 11.33 -23.20
C ALA A 177 -21.97 10.22 -22.53
N SER A 178 -21.11 9.53 -23.27
CA SER A 178 -20.27 8.44 -22.75
C SER A 178 -19.18 8.96 -21.82
N ILE A 179 -18.57 10.10 -22.14
CA ILE A 179 -17.60 10.78 -21.27
C ILE A 179 -18.28 11.24 -19.99
N ALA A 180 -19.43 11.93 -20.11
CA ALA A 180 -20.17 12.45 -18.96
C ALA A 180 -20.72 11.32 -18.08
N GLY A 181 -21.55 10.46 -18.67
CA GLY A 181 -22.21 9.36 -18.00
C GLY A 181 -21.21 8.33 -17.49
N GLY A 182 -20.22 7.94 -18.30
CA GLY A 182 -19.20 6.97 -17.88
C GLY A 182 -18.43 7.42 -16.65
N SER A 183 -18.05 8.70 -16.60
CA SER A 183 -17.34 9.28 -15.44
C SER A 183 -18.23 9.35 -14.19
N ILE A 184 -19.51 9.71 -14.33
CA ILE A 184 -20.49 9.67 -13.24
C ILE A 184 -20.68 8.23 -12.74
N GLY A 185 -20.78 7.26 -13.65
CA GLY A 185 -20.91 5.85 -13.34
C GLY A 185 -19.71 5.33 -12.52
N VAL A 186 -18.49 5.71 -12.89
CA VAL A 186 -17.28 5.39 -12.12
C VAL A 186 -17.30 6.05 -10.75
N LEU A 187 -17.71 7.32 -10.65
CA LEU A 187 -17.82 8.01 -9.36
C LEU A 187 -18.81 7.29 -8.42
N LEU A 188 -19.97 6.88 -8.94
CA LEU A 188 -20.95 6.08 -8.19
C LEU A 188 -20.39 4.69 -7.81
N SER A 189 -19.58 4.08 -8.67
CA SER A 189 -18.90 2.80 -8.40
C SER A 189 -17.88 2.93 -7.26
N VAL A 190 -17.18 4.06 -7.16
CA VAL A 190 -16.24 4.36 -6.07
C VAL A 190 -16.96 4.65 -4.75
N LEU A 191 -18.09 5.38 -4.80
CA LEU A 191 -18.90 5.70 -3.61
C LEU A 191 -19.76 4.53 -3.11
N GLY A 192 -19.92 3.47 -3.91
CA GLY A 192 -20.74 2.32 -3.58
C GLY A 192 -20.26 1.58 -2.32
N PRO A 193 -21.17 0.93 -1.57
CA PRO A 193 -20.92 0.40 -0.22
C PRO A 193 -19.91 -0.77 -0.13
N ASN A 194 -19.41 -1.30 -1.25
CA ASN A 194 -18.53 -2.47 -1.26
C ASN A 194 -17.22 -2.23 -2.02
N PRO A 195 -16.33 -1.27 -1.66
CA PRO A 195 -15.04 -1.14 -2.32
C PRO A 195 -14.06 -2.30 -2.02
N SER A 196 -14.44 -3.26 -1.17
CA SER A 196 -13.57 -4.23 -0.48
C SER A 196 -12.83 -5.25 -1.35
N ASN A 197 -13.18 -5.43 -2.63
CA ASN A 197 -12.48 -6.38 -3.51
C ASN A 197 -11.37 -5.76 -4.36
N VAL A 198 -11.17 -4.43 -4.27
CA VAL A 198 -10.01 -3.80 -4.91
C VAL A 198 -8.83 -3.94 -3.95
N ARG A 199 -7.94 -4.90 -4.23
CA ARG A 199 -6.66 -5.02 -3.54
C ARG A 199 -5.77 -3.87 -3.99
N PHE A 200 -5.32 -3.05 -3.04
CA PHE A 200 -4.31 -2.04 -3.28
C PHE A 200 -2.96 -2.61 -2.91
N ASP A 201 -1.94 -2.35 -3.74
CA ASP A 201 -0.58 -2.65 -3.37
C ASP A 201 -0.16 -1.63 -2.28
N PRO A 202 0.13 -2.07 -1.04
CA PRO A 202 0.53 -1.17 0.05
C PRO A 202 1.81 -0.39 -0.29
N PHE A 203 2.62 -0.90 -1.21
CA PHE A 203 3.89 -0.29 -1.61
C PHE A 203 3.81 0.49 -2.92
N ALA A 204 2.61 0.66 -3.49
CA ALA A 204 2.44 1.47 -4.69
C ALA A 204 3.03 2.88 -4.48
N THR A 205 3.77 3.35 -5.48
CA THR A 205 4.25 4.73 -5.52
C THR A 205 3.08 5.66 -5.78
N ARG A 206 3.18 6.93 -5.33
CA ARG A 206 2.11 7.92 -5.56
C ARG A 206 1.76 8.07 -7.04
N SER A 207 2.75 7.99 -7.93
CA SER A 207 2.53 8.06 -9.38
C SER A 207 1.75 6.84 -9.91
N ALA A 208 2.05 5.63 -9.44
CA ALA A 208 1.30 4.43 -9.80
C ALA A 208 -0.16 4.54 -9.36
N THR A 209 -0.40 4.97 -8.11
CA THR A 209 -1.77 5.20 -7.61
C THR A 209 -2.54 6.25 -8.43
N ILE A 210 -1.86 7.33 -8.84
CA ILE A 210 -2.49 8.36 -9.69
C ILE A 210 -2.86 7.78 -11.06
N ILE A 211 -1.94 7.06 -11.69
CA ILE A 211 -2.16 6.44 -13.01
C ILE A 211 -3.31 5.45 -12.94
N ASP A 212 -3.36 4.59 -11.92
CA ASP A 212 -4.46 3.63 -11.73
C ASP A 212 -5.82 4.32 -11.57
N GLY A 213 -5.88 5.39 -10.78
CA GLY A 213 -7.11 6.17 -10.59
C GLY A 213 -7.60 6.82 -11.88
N VAL A 214 -6.70 7.37 -12.70
CA VAL A 214 -7.04 7.96 -14.00
C VAL A 214 -7.46 6.90 -15.01
N LEU A 215 -6.70 5.80 -15.11
CA LEU A 215 -7.02 4.69 -16.01
C LEU A 215 -8.39 4.10 -15.71
N ARG A 216 -8.78 4.03 -14.45
CA ARG A 216 -10.12 3.58 -14.06
C ARG A 216 -11.24 4.44 -14.66
N VAL A 217 -11.10 5.76 -14.63
CA VAL A 217 -12.06 6.67 -15.28
C VAL A 217 -12.07 6.45 -16.79
N VAL A 218 -10.90 6.27 -17.41
CA VAL A 218 -10.78 5.96 -18.85
C VAL A 218 -11.51 4.67 -19.20
N TYR A 219 -11.34 3.59 -18.43
CA TYR A 219 -12.09 2.34 -18.64
C TYR A 219 -13.59 2.53 -18.47
N GLY A 220 -14.03 3.37 -17.53
CA GLY A 220 -15.43 3.77 -17.39
C GLY A 220 -16.01 4.47 -18.61
N MET A 221 -15.26 5.41 -19.18
CA MET A 221 -15.67 6.11 -20.40
C MET A 221 -15.75 5.16 -21.61
N VAL A 222 -14.78 4.26 -21.74
CA VAL A 222 -14.76 3.26 -22.83
C VAL A 222 -15.91 2.27 -22.69
N THR A 223 -16.17 1.75 -21.50
CA THR A 223 -17.29 0.84 -21.24
C THR A 223 -18.63 1.51 -21.47
N ALA A 224 -18.81 2.76 -21.02
CA ALA A 224 -19.98 3.56 -21.33
C ALA A 224 -20.18 3.76 -22.83
N LEU A 225 -19.11 4.02 -23.59
CA LEU A 225 -19.17 4.17 -25.05
C LEU A 225 -19.63 2.89 -25.74
N VAL A 226 -19.06 1.74 -25.37
CA VAL A 226 -19.44 0.44 -25.96
C VAL A 226 -20.91 0.12 -25.67
N VAL A 227 -21.37 0.31 -24.43
CA VAL A 227 -22.76 0.05 -24.04
C VAL A 227 -23.73 1.00 -24.76
N THR A 228 -23.37 2.28 -24.88
CA THR A 228 -24.18 3.27 -25.57
C THR A 228 -24.28 2.98 -27.07
N LEU A 229 -23.17 2.61 -27.72
CA LEU A 229 -23.18 2.19 -29.13
C LEU A 229 -23.99 0.92 -29.36
N ALA A 230 -23.89 -0.06 -28.45
CA ALA A 230 -24.70 -1.28 -28.52
C ALA A 230 -26.20 -0.97 -28.40
N THR A 231 -26.56 0.04 -27.61
CA THR A 231 -27.94 0.52 -27.48
C THR A 231 -28.42 1.22 -28.75
N GLU A 232 -27.58 2.07 -29.36
CA GLU A 232 -27.89 2.76 -30.62
C GLU A 232 -28.09 1.77 -31.79
N ILE A 233 -27.34 0.67 -31.81
CA ILE A 233 -27.49 -0.40 -32.81
C ILE A 233 -28.73 -1.28 -32.52
N GLY A 234 -29.38 -1.10 -31.37
CA GLY A 234 -30.56 -1.87 -30.96
C GLY A 234 -30.25 -3.25 -30.38
N LEU A 235 -29.00 -3.52 -29.97
CA LEU A 235 -28.61 -4.78 -29.31
C LEU A 235 -29.11 -4.84 -27.86
N VAL A 236 -29.09 -3.70 -27.18
CA VAL A 236 -29.47 -3.57 -25.78
C VAL A 236 -30.70 -2.66 -25.72
N THR A 237 -31.88 -3.23 -25.56
CA THR A 237 -33.16 -2.52 -25.31
C THR A 237 -33.69 -1.58 -26.40
N SER A 238 -34.43 -2.15 -27.37
CA SER A 238 -35.33 -1.39 -28.26
C SER A 238 -36.52 -0.74 -27.53
N THR A 239 -36.82 -1.14 -26.29
CA THR A 239 -37.97 -0.68 -25.50
C THR A 239 -37.74 0.63 -24.74
N VAL A 240 -36.49 1.05 -24.55
CA VAL A 240 -36.17 2.28 -23.79
C VAL A 240 -36.20 3.54 -24.68
N LEU A 241 -36.11 3.36 -26.00
CA LEU A 241 -36.10 4.43 -26.99
C LEU A 241 -37.53 4.79 -27.44
N THR A 242 -38.34 5.35 -26.53
CA THR A 242 -39.55 6.08 -26.92
C THR A 242 -39.18 7.49 -27.38
N ASN A 243 -39.71 7.93 -28.54
CA ASN A 243 -39.25 9.06 -29.35
C ASN A 243 -38.96 10.39 -28.62
N ASP A 244 -39.60 10.68 -27.49
CA ASP A 244 -39.46 11.98 -26.82
C ASP A 244 -38.30 12.07 -25.81
N LYS A 245 -37.65 10.96 -25.43
CA LYS A 245 -36.64 10.94 -24.35
C LYS A 245 -35.32 10.24 -24.70
N THR A 246 -35.03 10.04 -25.98
CA THR A 246 -33.83 9.35 -26.47
C THR A 246 -32.53 9.93 -25.90
N THR A 247 -32.41 11.26 -25.86
CA THR A 247 -31.20 11.94 -25.35
C THR A 247 -30.91 11.63 -23.87
N LEU A 248 -31.95 11.64 -23.02
CA LEU A 248 -31.80 11.32 -21.60
C LEU A 248 -31.52 9.82 -21.40
N ALA A 249 -32.18 8.97 -22.18
CA ALA A 249 -31.98 7.53 -22.14
C ALA A 249 -30.52 7.15 -22.43
N ILE A 250 -29.92 7.76 -23.46
CA ILE A 250 -28.49 7.59 -23.81
C ILE A 250 -27.58 7.94 -22.62
N LEU A 251 -27.85 9.05 -21.93
CA LEU A 251 -27.07 9.45 -20.76
C LEU A 251 -27.20 8.46 -19.60
N ILE A 252 -28.41 7.98 -19.31
CA ILE A 252 -28.66 6.98 -18.26
C ILE A 252 -27.94 5.66 -18.59
N VAL A 253 -28.01 5.23 -19.85
CA VAL A 253 -27.29 4.03 -20.33
C VAL A 253 -25.78 4.21 -20.22
N ALA A 254 -25.25 5.38 -20.54
CA ALA A 254 -23.83 5.69 -20.36
C ALA A 254 -23.42 5.65 -18.87
N ILE A 255 -24.26 6.17 -17.96
CA ILE A 255 -24.02 6.07 -16.51
C ILE A 255 -23.97 4.62 -16.06
N ALA A 256 -24.95 3.81 -16.48
CA ALA A 256 -24.97 2.39 -16.19
C ALA A 256 -23.73 1.67 -16.75
N GLY A 257 -23.33 1.99 -17.98
CA GLY A 257 -22.12 1.45 -18.61
C GLY A 257 -20.84 1.78 -17.84
N GLY A 258 -20.68 3.03 -17.40
CA GLY A 258 -19.55 3.42 -16.55
C GLY A 258 -19.53 2.73 -15.18
N PHE A 259 -20.69 2.53 -14.57
CA PHE A 259 -20.81 1.80 -13.31
C PHE A 259 -20.38 0.33 -13.45
N LEU A 260 -20.62 -0.26 -14.63
CA LEU A 260 -20.24 -1.64 -14.98
C LEU A 260 -18.75 -1.84 -15.25
N GLU A 261 -17.92 -0.79 -15.30
CA GLU A 261 -16.45 -0.89 -15.39
C GLU A 261 -15.88 -1.93 -14.41
N ARG A 262 -16.35 -1.87 -13.17
CA ARG A 262 -15.95 -2.79 -12.12
C ARG A 262 -16.26 -4.25 -12.45
N TRP A 263 -17.42 -4.51 -13.05
CA TRP A 263 -17.82 -5.86 -13.43
C TRP A 263 -16.99 -6.38 -14.59
N ALA A 264 -16.62 -5.51 -15.53
CA ALA A 264 -15.73 -5.88 -16.64
C ALA A 264 -14.36 -6.34 -16.12
N VAL A 265 -13.78 -5.61 -15.16
CA VAL A 265 -12.50 -6.00 -14.52
C VAL A 265 -12.62 -7.34 -13.79
N ASP A 266 -13.71 -7.56 -13.04
CA ASP A 266 -13.94 -8.81 -12.33
C ASP A 266 -14.10 -10.01 -13.28
N ILE A 267 -14.75 -9.81 -14.44
CA ILE A 267 -14.88 -10.85 -15.47
C ILE A 267 -13.51 -11.17 -16.08
N ILE A 268 -12.71 -10.15 -16.44
CA ILE A 268 -11.37 -10.35 -17.00
C ILE A 268 -10.48 -11.15 -16.03
N ARG A 269 -10.55 -10.85 -14.73
CA ARG A 269 -9.82 -11.58 -13.68
C ARG A 269 -10.26 -13.03 -13.55
N LYS A 270 -11.55 -13.33 -13.73
CA LYS A 270 -12.07 -14.72 -13.68
C LYS A 270 -11.75 -15.52 -14.93
N VAL A 271 -11.78 -14.86 -16.10
CA VAL A 271 -11.51 -15.50 -17.39
C VAL A 271 -10.04 -15.82 -17.57
N ARG A 272 -9.13 -15.04 -16.96
CA ARG A 272 -7.70 -15.35 -16.91
C ARG A 272 -7.45 -16.31 -15.75
N PRO A 273 -7.29 -17.64 -15.99
CA PRO A 273 -6.94 -18.55 -14.91
C PRO A 273 -5.63 -18.06 -14.31
N ALA A 274 -5.52 -18.03 -12.99
CA ALA A 274 -4.25 -17.73 -12.35
C ALA A 274 -3.22 -18.68 -12.95
N GLU A 275 -2.22 -18.12 -13.63
CA GLU A 275 -1.10 -18.91 -14.11
C GLU A 275 -0.57 -19.66 -12.89
N PRO A 276 -0.56 -21.00 -12.90
CA PRO A 276 -0.19 -21.77 -11.73
C PRO A 276 1.20 -21.29 -11.33
N VAL A 277 1.28 -20.61 -10.19
CA VAL A 277 2.55 -20.18 -9.61
C VAL A 277 3.33 -21.47 -9.49
N ALA A 278 4.33 -21.65 -10.36
CA ALA A 278 5.14 -22.85 -10.36
C ALA A 278 5.57 -23.05 -8.90
N PRO A 279 5.30 -24.23 -8.31
CA PRO A 279 5.69 -24.47 -6.93
C PRO A 279 7.15 -24.06 -6.81
N PRO A 280 7.54 -23.30 -5.76
CA PRO A 280 8.89 -22.78 -5.64
C PRO A 280 9.81 -23.95 -5.89
N THR A 281 10.51 -23.93 -7.02
CA THR A 281 11.44 -24.99 -7.43
C THR A 281 12.33 -25.19 -6.23
N ALA A 282 12.15 -26.33 -5.55
CA ALA A 282 12.81 -26.57 -4.28
C ALA A 282 14.26 -26.20 -4.47
N SER A 283 14.76 -25.22 -3.70
CA SER A 283 16.14 -24.79 -3.80
C SER A 283 16.99 -26.05 -3.83
N PRO A 284 17.85 -26.24 -4.85
CA PRO A 284 18.61 -27.46 -5.00
C PRO A 284 19.25 -27.77 -3.66
N VAL A 285 18.87 -28.90 -3.06
CA VAL A 285 19.39 -29.34 -1.78
C VAL A 285 20.90 -29.28 -1.91
N ALA A 286 21.54 -28.42 -1.11
CA ALA A 286 22.98 -28.26 -1.16
C ALA A 286 23.61 -29.66 -1.07
N PRO A 287 24.56 -30.00 -1.97
CA PRO A 287 25.18 -31.31 -1.93
C PRO A 287 25.76 -31.56 -0.53
N PRO A 288 25.68 -32.80 -0.02
CA PRO A 288 26.17 -33.12 1.31
C PRO A 288 27.61 -32.64 1.45
N VAL A 289 27.86 -31.80 2.46
CA VAL A 289 29.20 -31.31 2.77
C VAL A 289 30.04 -32.52 3.15
N GLU A 290 31.03 -32.86 2.32
CA GLU A 290 31.98 -33.91 2.63
C GLU A 290 32.70 -33.59 3.95
N PRO A 291 32.78 -34.54 4.89
CA PRO A 291 33.49 -34.32 6.13
C PRO A 291 34.98 -34.04 5.83
N PRO A 292 35.63 -33.12 6.57
CA PRO A 292 37.03 -32.79 6.36
C PRO A 292 37.89 -34.05 6.50
N ALA A 293 38.73 -34.30 5.50
CA ALA A 293 39.71 -35.38 5.54
C ALA A 293 40.65 -35.18 6.75
N LYS A 294 40.82 -36.24 7.52
CA LYS A 294 41.71 -36.29 8.69
C LYS A 294 43.18 -36.29 8.27
#